data_AF-A0ABD1UVS9-F1
#
_entry.id   AF-A0ABD1UVS9-F1
#
_cell.length_a   1.000
_cell.length_b   1.000
_cell.length_c   1.000
_cell.angle_alpha   90.00
_cell.angle_beta   90.00
_cell.angle_gamma   90.00
#
_symmetry.space_group_name_H-M   'P 1'
#
loop_
_entity.id
_entity.type
_entity.pdbx_description
1 polymer ?
#
loop_
_entity_poly.entity_id
_entity_poly.type
_entity_poly.pdbx_seq_one_letter_code
_entity_poly.pdbx_strand_id
1 'polypeptide(L)'
;MPIMSTSDFVRTRFQNVTMRKLIFDLMVQNNKAVKSADWLICNSTYDLEPGAFTSTPEIVLIGPLLASTELENSAGHFWTEDSDCLKWLDQQPPYSVIYVAFGSFTVFNKPQFQKLALALELINRPFLWVI
;
A
#
# COMPACT_ATOMS: atom_id res chain seq x y z
N MET A 1 -16.75 -8.28 11.05
CA MET A 1 -16.12 -7.03 10.58
C MET A 1 -16.37 -5.89 11.56
N PRO A 2 -15.38 -5.01 11.81
CA PRO A 2 -15.59 -3.79 12.60
C PRO A 2 -16.55 -2.82 11.88
N ILE A 3 -17.19 -1.95 12.65
CA ILE A 3 -18.03 -0.87 12.11
C ILE A 3 -17.10 0.07 11.32
N MET A 4 -17.41 0.29 10.04
CA MET A 4 -16.66 1.16 9.16
C MET A 4 -17.38 2.51 9.02
N SER A 5 -16.65 3.61 9.21
CA SER A 5 -17.20 4.95 8.97
C SER A 5 -17.31 5.22 7.47
N THR A 6 -18.30 6.03 7.08
CA THR A 6 -18.41 6.47 5.69
C THR A 6 -17.22 7.33 5.25
N SER A 7 -16.47 7.91 6.19
CA SER A 7 -15.22 8.62 5.92
C SER A 7 -14.09 7.72 5.42
N ASP A 8 -14.15 6.43 5.70
CA ASP A 8 -13.02 5.51 5.50
C ASP A 8 -13.03 4.88 4.10
N PHE A 9 -14.14 5.00 3.37
CA PHE A 9 -14.24 4.51 2.00
C PHE A 9 -13.24 5.21 1.08
N VAL A 10 -12.52 4.44 0.26
CA VAL A 10 -11.50 4.94 -0.69
C VAL A 10 -12.01 6.10 -1.56
N ARG A 11 -13.29 6.10 -1.94
CA ARG A 11 -13.91 7.22 -2.67
C ARG A 11 -13.72 8.58 -1.97
N THR A 12 -13.81 8.65 -0.64
CA THR A 12 -13.72 9.93 0.08
C THR A 12 -12.32 10.54 -0.01
N ARG A 13 -11.30 9.74 -0.35
CA ARG A 13 -9.90 10.19 -0.50
C ARG A 13 -9.67 11.02 -1.76
N PHE A 14 -10.55 10.93 -2.76
CA PHE A 14 -10.43 11.71 -3.99
C PHE A 14 -11.21 13.03 -3.89
N GLN A 15 -10.54 14.15 -4.20
CA GLN A 15 -11.16 15.47 -4.17
C GLN A 15 -12.11 15.69 -5.37
N ASN A 16 -11.80 15.07 -6.52
CA ASN A 16 -12.56 15.23 -7.76
C ASN A 16 -13.90 14.47 -7.73
N VAL A 17 -15.03 15.18 -7.89
CA VAL A 17 -16.39 14.62 -7.84
C VAL A 17 -16.62 13.54 -8.92
N THR A 18 -16.12 13.75 -10.13
CA THR A 18 -16.25 12.80 -11.24
C THR A 18 -15.48 11.52 -10.95
N MET A 19 -14.24 11.64 -10.47
CA MET A 19 -13.41 10.49 -10.08
C MET A 19 -14.05 9.72 -8.92
N ARG A 20 -14.62 10.42 -7.94
CA ARG A 20 -15.41 9.81 -6.87
C ARG A 20 -16.55 8.96 -7.41
N LYS A 21 -17.33 9.50 -8.37
CA LYS A 21 -18.42 8.79 -9.03
C LYS A 21 -17.93 7.53 -9.73
N LEU A 22 -16.89 7.68 -10.55
CA LEU A 22 -16.29 6.58 -11.29
C LEU A 22 -15.82 5.44 -10.38
N ILE A 23 -15.08 5.75 -9.31
CA ILE A 23 -14.58 4.73 -8.36
C ILE A 23 -15.73 4.00 -7.66
N PHE A 24 -16.80 4.70 -7.27
CA PHE A 24 -17.95 4.04 -6.66
C PHE A 24 -18.67 3.12 -7.62
N ASP A 25 -18.93 3.59 -8.84
CA ASP A 25 -19.60 2.80 -9.86
C ASP A 25 -18.76 1.56 -10.20
N LEU A 26 -17.44 1.70 -10.30
CA LEU A 26 -16.49 0.59 -10.46
C LEU A 26 -16.57 -0.41 -9.29
N MET A 27 -16.55 0.06 -8.04
CA MET A 27 -16.64 -0.81 -6.86
C MET A 27 -17.95 -1.59 -6.82
N VAL A 28 -19.08 -0.93 -7.11
CA VAL A 28 -20.40 -1.57 -7.16
C VAL A 28 -20.46 -2.63 -8.26
N GLN A 29 -19.88 -2.35 -9.43
CA GLN A 29 -19.81 -3.31 -10.53
C GLN A 29 -18.89 -4.49 -10.19
N ASN A 30 -17.71 -4.24 -9.64
CA ASN A 30 -16.79 -5.29 -9.20
C ASN A 30 -17.44 -6.21 -8.15
N ASN A 31 -18.13 -5.65 -7.15
CA ASN A 31 -18.82 -6.47 -6.13
C ASN A 31 -19.92 -7.37 -6.71
N LYS A 32 -20.53 -6.98 -7.83
CA LYS A 32 -21.48 -7.85 -8.56
C LYS A 32 -20.74 -8.94 -9.33
N ALA A 33 -19.66 -8.58 -10.04
CA ALA A 33 -18.86 -9.50 -10.84
C ALA A 33 -18.12 -10.54 -10.00
N VAL A 34 -17.66 -10.18 -8.79
CA VAL A 34 -16.99 -11.11 -7.86
C VAL A 34 -17.87 -12.32 -7.53
N LYS A 35 -19.21 -12.17 -7.55
CA LYS A 35 -20.13 -13.28 -7.26
C LYS A 35 -20.14 -14.38 -8.33
N SER A 36 -19.64 -14.11 -9.53
CA SER A 36 -19.49 -15.12 -10.58
C SER A 36 -18.09 -15.72 -10.65
N ALA A 37 -17.17 -15.33 -9.77
CA ALA A 37 -15.85 -15.93 -9.71
C ALA A 37 -15.90 -17.28 -8.99
N ASP A 38 -15.22 -18.29 -9.53
CA ASP A 38 -15.08 -19.60 -8.88
C ASP A 38 -14.21 -19.52 -7.62
N TRP A 39 -13.25 -18.59 -7.62
CA TRP A 39 -12.27 -18.42 -6.55
C TRP A 39 -12.09 -16.94 -6.23
N LEU A 40 -12.17 -16.62 -4.93
CA LEU A 40 -11.76 -15.32 -4.41
C LEU A 40 -10.46 -15.51 -3.65
N ILE A 41 -9.37 -14.99 -4.19
CA ILE A 41 -8.02 -15.18 -3.67
C ILE A 41 -7.57 -13.88 -3.00
N CYS A 42 -7.01 -13.99 -1.79
CA CYS A 42 -6.51 -12.84 -1.04
C CYS A 42 -5.06 -13.07 -0.59
N ASN A 43 -4.18 -12.12 -0.92
CA ASN A 43 -2.81 -12.08 -0.40
C ASN A 43 -2.82 -11.56 1.04
N SER A 44 -3.33 -12.37 1.96
CA SER A 44 -3.32 -12.14 3.40
C SER A 44 -3.23 -13.50 4.11
N THR A 45 -3.11 -13.46 5.44
CA THR A 45 -3.09 -14.64 6.31
C THR A 45 -4.13 -14.45 7.41
N TYR A 46 -4.67 -15.56 7.92
CA TYR A 46 -5.67 -15.53 8.96
C TYR A 46 -5.17 -14.81 10.23
N ASP A 47 -3.89 -14.96 10.57
CA ASP A 47 -3.31 -14.37 11.78
C ASP A 47 -3.28 -12.84 11.74
N LEU A 48 -3.21 -12.24 10.54
CA LEU A 48 -3.23 -10.80 10.36
C LEU A 48 -4.65 -10.20 10.43
N GLU A 49 -5.67 -10.92 9.95
CA GLU A 49 -7.03 -10.40 9.83
C GLU A 49 -8.12 -11.42 10.26
N PRO A 50 -8.05 -11.97 11.48
CA PRO A 50 -8.91 -13.09 11.88
C PRO A 50 -10.40 -12.72 11.86
N GLY A 51 -10.73 -11.49 12.26
CA GLY A 51 -12.10 -10.98 12.29
C GLY A 51 -12.72 -10.72 10.91
N ALA A 52 -11.91 -10.55 9.86
CA ALA A 52 -12.39 -10.44 8.48
C ALA A 52 -12.71 -11.84 7.95
N PHE A 53 -11.75 -12.75 8.02
CA PHE A 53 -11.85 -14.07 7.39
C PHE A 53 -12.73 -15.07 8.13
N THR A 54 -12.98 -14.87 9.43
CA THR A 54 -14.05 -15.62 10.12
C THR A 54 -15.43 -15.34 9.52
N SER A 55 -15.65 -14.13 9.00
CA SER A 55 -16.94 -13.73 8.42
C SER A 55 -17.06 -14.03 6.93
N THR A 56 -15.96 -14.43 6.27
CA THR A 56 -15.89 -14.68 4.82
C THR A 56 -15.02 -15.92 4.53
N PRO A 57 -15.46 -17.12 4.96
CA PRO A 57 -14.68 -18.36 4.82
C PRO A 57 -14.47 -18.80 3.36
N GLU A 58 -15.20 -18.23 2.41
CA GLU A 58 -15.07 -18.49 0.98
C GLU A 58 -13.80 -17.90 0.34
N ILE A 59 -13.10 -17.00 1.03
CA ILE A 59 -11.86 -16.38 0.55
C ILE A 59 -10.68 -17.33 0.79
N VAL A 60 -9.97 -17.67 -0.29
CA VAL A 60 -8.73 -18.45 -0.22
C VAL A 60 -7.56 -17.53 0.11
N LEU A 61 -6.95 -17.76 1.27
CA LEU A 61 -5.79 -17.01 1.75
C LEU A 61 -4.51 -17.62 1.19
N ILE A 62 -3.71 -16.81 0.51
CA ILE A 62 -2.44 -17.25 -0.10
C ILE A 62 -1.23 -16.45 0.39
N GLY A 63 -1.42 -15.60 1.40
CA GLY A 63 -0.42 -14.65 1.85
C GLY A 63 0.41 -15.11 3.07
N PRO A 64 1.50 -14.37 3.38
CA PRO A 64 1.98 -13.23 2.60
C PRO A 64 2.82 -13.68 1.39
N LEU A 65 2.37 -13.33 0.18
CA LEU A 65 3.18 -13.37 -1.02
C LEU A 65 4.13 -12.18 -1.00
N LEU A 66 5.41 -12.46 -0.76
CA LEU A 66 6.48 -11.48 -0.83
C LEU A 66 6.99 -11.38 -2.26
N ALA A 67 7.44 -10.20 -2.66
CA ALA A 67 8.16 -10.03 -3.91
C ALA A 67 9.41 -10.93 -3.86
N SER A 68 9.54 -11.84 -4.83
CA SER A 68 10.66 -12.78 -4.88
C SER A 68 11.96 -12.03 -5.18
N THR A 69 12.98 -12.22 -4.34
CA THR A 69 14.35 -11.73 -4.59
C THR A 69 15.12 -12.57 -5.59
N GLU A 70 14.60 -13.76 -5.97
CA GLU A 70 15.32 -14.77 -6.75
C GLU A 70 15.07 -14.72 -8.26
N LEU A 71 14.26 -13.79 -8.76
CA LEU A 71 14.03 -13.66 -10.19
C LEU A 71 14.72 -12.39 -10.69
N GLU A 72 15.84 -12.57 -11.41
CA GLU A 72 16.55 -11.53 -12.20
C GLU A 72 15.63 -10.77 -13.18
N ASN A 73 14.35 -11.13 -13.26
CA ASN A 73 13.27 -10.39 -13.90
C ASN A 73 12.15 -10.17 -12.88
N SER A 74 12.28 -9.14 -12.03
CA SER A 74 11.21 -8.73 -11.11
C SER A 74 9.96 -8.35 -11.91
N ALA A 75 9.03 -9.30 -12.03
CA ALA A 75 7.79 -9.12 -12.76
C ALA A 75 6.86 -8.21 -11.96
N GLY A 76 6.82 -6.92 -12.31
CA GLY A 76 5.89 -5.98 -11.66
C GLY A 76 6.28 -4.50 -11.69
N HIS A 77 7.43 -4.15 -12.23
CA HIS A 77 7.89 -2.76 -12.33
C HIS A 77 8.37 -2.45 -13.75
N PHE A 78 8.13 -1.22 -14.22
CA PHE A 78 8.45 -0.78 -15.58
C PHE A 78 9.78 0.00 -15.68
N TRP A 79 10.49 0.15 -14.56
CA TRP A 79 11.63 1.05 -14.41
C TRP A 79 12.89 0.28 -14.05
N THR A 80 14.05 0.77 -14.45
CA THR A 80 15.32 0.21 -13.97
C THR A 80 15.46 0.46 -12.47
N GLU A 81 15.83 -0.57 -11.71
CA GLU A 81 16.05 -0.46 -10.27
C GLU A 81 17.31 0.39 -9.96
N ASP A 82 17.17 1.31 -9.02
CA ASP A 82 18.29 2.06 -8.44
C ASP A 82 18.79 1.36 -7.18
N SER A 83 19.99 0.80 -7.25
CA SER A 83 20.64 0.07 -6.15
C SER A 83 21.59 0.94 -5.32
N ASP A 84 21.79 2.22 -5.67
CA ASP A 84 22.74 3.08 -4.95
C ASP A 84 22.28 3.38 -3.51
N CYS A 85 20.96 3.41 -3.28
CA CYS A 85 20.39 3.51 -1.93
C CYS A 85 20.78 2.33 -1.03
N LEU A 86 20.99 1.13 -1.59
CA LEU A 86 21.40 -0.05 -0.83
C LEU A 86 22.83 0.11 -0.31
N LYS A 87 23.75 0.62 -1.15
CA LYS A 87 25.14 0.91 -0.72
C LYS A 87 25.20 1.95 0.39
N TRP A 88 24.26 2.90 0.41
CA TRP A 88 24.14 3.88 1.49
C TRP A 88 23.58 3.24 2.77
N LEU A 89 22.59 2.34 2.67
CA LEU A 89 22.03 1.58 3.79
C LEU A 89 23.08 0.68 4.45
N ASP A 90 23.95 0.04 3.68
CA ASP A 90 25.02 -0.84 4.18
C ASP A 90 26.02 -0.11 5.12
N GLN A 91 26.09 1.22 5.04
CA GLN A 91 26.96 2.06 5.88
C GLN A 91 26.29 2.50 7.19
N GLN A 92 25.00 2.22 7.38
CA GLN A 92 24.24 2.62 8.55
C GLN A 92 24.24 1.52 9.62
N PRO A 93 24.19 1.86 10.92
CA PRO A 93 23.98 0.87 11.96
C PRO A 93 22.67 0.07 11.78
N PRO A 94 22.60 -1.19 12.24
CA PRO A 94 21.36 -1.95 12.22
C PRO A 94 20.22 -1.21 12.94
N TYR A 95 19.03 -1.25 12.35
CA TYR A 95 17.80 -0.65 12.90
C TYR A 95 17.85 0.88 13.12
N SER A 96 18.76 1.61 12.45
CA SER A 96 18.91 3.06 12.64
C SER A 96 18.18 3.93 11.61
N VAL A 97 17.82 3.38 10.45
CA VAL A 97 17.26 4.13 9.31
C VAL A 97 15.74 4.09 9.31
N ILE A 98 15.11 5.24 9.07
CA ILE A 98 13.66 5.35 8.86
C ILE A 98 13.36 5.21 7.36
N TYR A 99 12.60 4.19 6.96
CA TYR A 99 12.06 4.09 5.61
C TYR A 99 10.73 4.84 5.50
N VAL A 100 10.62 5.72 4.51
CA VAL A 100 9.43 6.54 4.26
C VAL A 100 8.99 6.34 2.82
N ALA A 101 7.82 5.73 2.62
CA ALA A 101 7.19 5.59 1.32
C ALA A 101 5.68 5.61 1.47
N PHE A 102 5.00 6.28 0.54
CA PHE A 102 3.54 6.40 0.53
C PHE A 102 2.90 5.68 -0.67
N GLY A 103 3.67 4.85 -1.38
CA GLY A 103 3.23 4.17 -2.59
C GLY A 103 3.08 5.12 -3.79
N SER A 104 2.77 4.54 -4.95
CA SER A 104 2.76 5.22 -6.25
C SER A 104 1.60 6.19 -6.48
N PHE A 105 0.55 6.15 -5.65
CA PHE A 105 -0.67 6.95 -5.83
C PHE A 105 -0.79 8.13 -4.88
N THR A 106 0.12 8.28 -3.92
CA THR A 106 0.00 9.35 -2.93
C THR A 106 0.34 10.71 -3.53
N VAL A 107 -0.54 11.69 -3.29
CA VAL A 107 -0.35 13.08 -3.71
C VAL A 107 -0.27 13.96 -2.47
N PHE A 108 0.90 14.56 -2.24
CA PHE A 108 1.07 15.60 -1.22
C PHE A 108 0.75 16.98 -1.79
N ASN A 109 0.03 17.78 -1.00
CA ASN A 109 0.09 19.22 -1.22
C ASN A 109 1.41 19.78 -0.67
N LYS A 110 1.86 20.91 -1.22
CA LYS A 110 3.13 21.54 -0.85
C LYS A 110 3.30 21.76 0.67
N PRO A 111 2.29 22.28 1.41
CA PRO A 111 2.41 22.42 2.86
C PRO A 111 2.62 21.10 3.61
N GLN A 112 1.96 20.01 3.21
CA GLN A 112 2.15 18.69 3.82
C GLN A 112 3.56 18.15 3.57
N PHE A 113 4.02 18.25 2.32
CA PHE A 113 5.37 17.83 1.94
C PHE A 113 6.44 18.58 2.75
N GLN A 114 6.33 19.91 2.85
CA GLN A 114 7.28 20.73 3.62
C GLN A 114 7.28 20.39 5.11
N LYS A 115 6.09 20.15 5.69
CA LYS A 115 5.99 19.74 7.09
C LYS A 115 6.64 18.39 7.35
N LEU A 116 6.44 17.42 6.45
CA LEU A 116 7.07 16.11 6.57
C LEU A 116 8.60 16.22 6.44
N ALA A 117 9.09 16.97 5.44
CA ALA A 117 10.51 17.19 5.25
C ALA A 117 11.17 17.83 6.49
N LEU A 118 10.55 18.88 7.04
CA LEU A 118 11.03 19.54 8.25
C LEU A 118 11.01 18.58 9.46
N ALA A 119 9.97 17.76 9.60
CA ALA A 119 9.91 16.78 10.69
C ALA A 119 11.02 15.73 10.57
N LEU A 120 11.32 15.25 9.37
CA LEU A 120 12.40 14.30 9.12
C LEU A 120 13.77 14.90 9.45
N GLU A 121 14.00 16.16 9.09
CA GLU A 121 15.21 16.91 9.44
C GLU A 121 15.36 17.04 10.98
N LEU A 122 14.29 17.44 11.67
CA LEU A 122 14.30 17.65 13.12
C LEU A 122 14.47 16.36 13.94
N ILE A 123 14.08 15.19 13.40
CA ILE A 123 14.28 13.89 14.06
C ILE A 123 15.76 13.56 14.20
N ASN A 124 16.63 14.15 13.37
CA ASN A 124 18.08 13.95 13.39
C ASN A 124 18.48 12.46 13.37
N ARG A 125 17.77 11.66 12.56
CA ARG A 125 18.09 10.26 12.27
C ARG A 125 18.23 10.07 10.76
N PRO A 126 19.07 9.13 10.31
CA PRO A 126 19.10 8.74 8.91
C PRO A 126 17.70 8.31 8.43
N PHE A 127 17.29 8.79 7.26
CA PHE A 127 16.04 8.37 6.64
C PHE A 127 16.25 8.13 5.14
N LEU A 128 15.50 7.16 4.61
CA LEU A 128 15.38 6.89 3.18
C LEU A 128 13.94 7.20 2.78
N TRP A 129 13.74 8.28 2.03
CA TRP A 129 12.42 8.75 1.62
C TRP A 129 12.24 8.63 0.11
N VAL A 130 11.23 7.85 -0.31
CA VAL A 130 10.79 7.73 -1.71
C VAL A 130 9.81 8.87 -2.04
N ILE A 131 10.19 9.71 -3.00
CA ILE A 131 9.45 10.92 -3.46
C ILE A 131 8.96 10.73 -4.89
#